data_AF-A0A090WPE3-F1
#
_entry.id   AF-A0A090WPE3-F1
#
_cell.length_a   1.000
_cell.length_b   1.000
_cell.length_c   1.000
_cell.angle_alpha   90.00
_cell.angle_beta   90.00
_cell.angle_gamma   90.00
#
_symmetry.space_group_name_H-M   'P 1'
#
loop_
_entity.id
_entity.type
_entity.pdbx_description
1 polymer ?
#
loop_
_entity_poly.entity_id
_entity_poly.type
_entity_poly.pdbx_seq_one_letter_code
_entity_poly.pdbx_strand_id
1 'polypeptide(L)'
;MEQIKTFGKVDRCSFDRIISSTYSAMILKSRYTEDKISKYNAQWFPITEVPDLIFDHNDMVDIAIKRMRRRVRNFPIAFNLLPPKFTLPQLQVLYEGILDEELDKRNFRRKVAQMKYLVRLDEKDMSESRRGSFFISL
;
A
#
# COMPACT_ATOMS: atom_id res chain seq x y z
N MET A 1 11.22 -4.19 -0.29
CA MET A 1 10.59 -5.17 -1.22
C MET A 1 10.39 -6.47 -0.48
N GLU A 2 9.38 -7.27 -0.84
CA GLU A 2 9.13 -8.60 -0.29
C GLU A 2 8.94 -9.60 -1.44
N GLN A 3 9.48 -10.81 -1.30
CA GLN A 3 9.21 -11.89 -2.25
C GLN A 3 7.79 -12.43 -2.05
N ILE A 4 7.02 -12.50 -3.13
CA ILE A 4 5.64 -12.98 -3.11
C ILE A 4 5.60 -14.49 -3.36
N LYS A 5 6.11 -14.91 -4.52
CA LYS A 5 6.07 -16.28 -5.02
C LYS A 5 7.01 -16.41 -6.21
N THR A 6 7.46 -17.63 -6.47
CA THR A 6 8.14 -18.00 -7.72
C THR A 6 7.17 -18.73 -8.65
N PHE A 7 7.08 -18.28 -9.90
CA PHE A 7 6.21 -18.78 -10.96
C PHE A 7 7.04 -19.60 -11.95
N GLY A 8 6.69 -20.88 -12.10
CA GLY A 8 7.47 -21.84 -12.89
C GLY A 8 6.64 -22.83 -13.69
N LYS A 9 5.36 -22.53 -13.95
CA LYS A 9 4.52 -23.31 -14.89
C LYS A 9 5.25 -23.43 -16.24
N VAL A 10 5.16 -24.59 -16.89
CA VAL A 10 5.95 -24.89 -18.10
C VAL A 10 5.55 -24.00 -19.28
N ASP A 11 4.26 -23.72 -19.37
CA ASP A 11 3.55 -23.02 -20.45
C ASP A 11 3.32 -21.52 -20.17
N ARG A 12 3.90 -20.96 -19.10
CA ARG A 12 3.70 -19.54 -18.75
C ARG A 12 4.30 -18.56 -19.77
N CYS A 13 5.25 -19.02 -20.56
CA CYS A 13 5.84 -18.27 -21.65
C CYS A 13 5.92 -19.18 -22.87
N SER A 14 5.37 -18.73 -24.00
CA SER A 14 5.32 -19.49 -25.25
C SER A 14 6.68 -19.65 -25.93
N PHE A 15 7.66 -18.83 -25.56
CA PHE A 15 8.95 -18.75 -26.25
C PHE A 15 10.02 -19.64 -25.62
N ASP A 16 10.11 -19.67 -24.29
CA ASP A 16 11.18 -20.35 -23.56
C ASP A 16 10.72 -20.77 -22.16
N ARG A 17 11.48 -21.70 -21.55
CA ARG A 17 11.26 -22.08 -20.15
C ARG A 17 11.79 -20.99 -19.21
N ILE A 18 10.89 -20.13 -18.74
CA ILE A 18 11.23 -19.03 -17.82
C ILE A 18 10.66 -19.29 -16.43
N ILE A 19 11.51 -19.26 -15.41
CA ILE A 19 11.11 -19.22 -13.99
C ILE A 19 11.22 -17.78 -13.51
N SER A 20 10.13 -17.21 -13.00
CA SER A 20 10.08 -15.82 -12.51
C SER A 20 9.92 -15.77 -11.00
N SER A 21 10.76 -14.99 -10.31
CA SER A 21 10.61 -14.71 -8.88
C SER A 21 10.00 -13.32 -8.70
N THR A 22 8.74 -13.28 -8.25
CA THR A 22 7.98 -12.04 -8.13
C THR A 22 8.18 -11.38 -6.77
N TYR A 23 8.39 -10.07 -6.79
CA TYR A 23 8.51 -9.21 -5.61
C TYR A 23 7.45 -8.10 -5.64
N SER A 24 7.06 -7.62 -4.46
CA SER A 24 6.22 -6.44 -4.32
C SER A 24 6.87 -5.39 -3.41
N ALA A 25 6.43 -4.15 -3.57
CA ALA A 25 6.85 -3.03 -2.75
C ALA A 25 5.68 -2.07 -2.53
N MET A 26 5.66 -1.45 -1.35
CA MET A 26 4.82 -0.30 -1.07
C MET A 26 5.73 0.92 -1.05
N ILE A 27 5.42 1.91 -1.89
CA ILE A 27 6.25 3.10 -2.08
C ILE A 27 5.39 4.36 -2.07
N LEU A 28 5.99 5.46 -1.65
CA LEU A 28 5.38 6.78 -1.70
C LEU A 28 5.45 7.32 -3.14
N LYS A 29 4.28 7.53 -3.76
CA LYS A 29 4.18 8.09 -5.12
C LYS A 29 4.95 9.41 -5.25
N SER A 30 4.89 10.27 -4.24
CA SER A 30 5.57 11.58 -4.19
C SER A 30 7.10 11.50 -4.29
N ARG A 31 7.72 10.34 -4.05
CA ARG A 31 9.18 10.16 -4.21
C ARG A 31 9.61 9.93 -5.65
N TYR A 32 8.67 9.76 -6.59
CA TYR A 32 8.95 9.45 -7.98
C TYR A 32 8.47 10.59 -8.87
N THR A 33 9.42 11.19 -9.60
CA THR A 33 9.13 12.24 -10.58
C THR A 33 8.65 11.61 -11.89
N GLU A 34 7.83 12.35 -12.64
CA GLU A 34 7.30 11.90 -13.93
C GLU A 34 8.42 11.55 -14.91
N ASP A 35 9.52 12.31 -14.93
CA ASP A 35 10.70 12.05 -15.77
C ASP A 35 11.33 10.67 -15.52
N LYS A 36 11.34 10.21 -14.27
CA LYS A 36 11.91 8.89 -13.92
C LYS A 36 11.00 7.74 -14.38
N ILE A 37 9.70 8.01 -14.46
CA ILE A 37 8.66 7.04 -14.82
C ILE A 37 8.55 6.94 -16.35
N SER A 38 8.48 8.09 -17.03
CA SER A 38 8.35 8.20 -18.48
C SER A 38 9.55 7.62 -19.23
N LYS A 39 10.75 7.69 -18.66
CA LYS A 39 11.96 7.03 -19.19
C LYS A 39 11.76 5.54 -19.53
N TYR A 40 10.87 4.85 -18.81
CA TYR A 40 10.60 3.43 -19.00
C TYR A 40 9.20 3.15 -19.58
N ASN A 41 8.50 4.17 -20.10
CA ASN A 41 7.10 4.08 -20.50
C ASN A 41 6.19 3.48 -19.40
N ALA A 42 6.56 3.68 -18.13
CA ALA A 42 5.78 3.20 -17.01
C ALA A 42 4.63 4.17 -16.72
N GLN A 43 3.53 3.66 -16.16
CA GLN A 43 2.37 4.45 -15.76
C GLN A 43 1.81 3.94 -14.44
N TRP A 44 1.17 4.84 -13.69
CA TRP A 44 0.42 4.47 -12.49
C TRP A 44 -1.01 4.12 -12.89
N PHE A 45 -1.46 2.94 -12.49
CA PHE A 45 -2.85 2.52 -12.67
C PHE A 45 -3.53 2.42 -11.29
N PRO A 46 -4.79 2.86 -11.17
CA PRO A 46 -5.64 2.44 -10.06
C PRO A 46 -5.67 0.91 -10.01
N ILE A 47 -5.69 0.36 -8.80
CA ILE A 47 -5.70 -1.10 -8.60
C ILE A 47 -6.97 -1.77 -9.16
N THR A 48 -8.03 -0.99 -9.33
CA THR A 48 -9.32 -1.37 -9.92
C THR A 48 -9.34 -1.27 -11.45
N GLU A 49 -8.31 -0.67 -12.06
CA GLU A 49 -8.22 -0.36 -13.48
C GLU A 49 -6.88 -0.85 -14.07
N VAL A 50 -6.40 -2.00 -13.59
CA VAL A 50 -5.19 -2.62 -14.12
C VAL A 50 -5.49 -3.13 -15.54
N PRO A 51 -4.70 -2.74 -16.55
CA PRO A 51 -4.89 -3.23 -17.92
C PRO A 51 -4.53 -4.72 -18.02
N ASP A 52 -4.96 -5.38 -19.09
CA ASP A 52 -4.55 -6.76 -19.36
C ASP A 52 -3.02 -6.86 -19.51
N LEU A 53 -2.39 -7.55 -18.56
CA LEU A 53 -0.96 -7.76 -18.56
C LEU A 53 -0.58 -9.02 -19.32
N ILE A 54 0.63 -9.01 -19.89
CA ILE A 54 1.20 -10.15 -20.62
C ILE A 54 1.42 -11.37 -19.72
N PHE A 55 1.42 -12.56 -20.33
CA PHE A 55 1.71 -13.83 -19.66
C PHE A 55 0.80 -14.06 -18.43
N ASP A 56 1.38 -14.49 -17.32
CA ASP A 56 0.72 -14.71 -16.02
C ASP A 56 0.85 -13.50 -15.09
N HIS A 57 1.09 -12.29 -15.62
CA HIS A 57 1.32 -11.10 -14.77
C HIS A 57 0.06 -10.64 -14.03
N ASN A 58 -1.14 -10.84 -14.60
CA ASN A 58 -2.40 -10.58 -13.89
C ASN A 58 -2.48 -11.43 -12.61
N ASP A 59 -2.14 -12.74 -12.69
CA ASP A 59 -2.09 -13.63 -11.52
C ASP A 59 -1.05 -13.15 -10.48
N MET A 60 0.10 -12.65 -10.93
CA MET A 60 1.15 -12.13 -10.05
C MET A 60 0.66 -10.92 -9.25
N VAL A 61 -0.01 -9.97 -9.93
CA VAL A 61 -0.56 -8.76 -9.32
C VAL A 61 -1.64 -9.14 -8.30
N ASP A 62 -2.57 -10.01 -8.66
CA ASP A 62 -3.64 -10.47 -7.77
C ASP A 62 -3.09 -11.11 -6.49
N ILE A 63 -2.11 -12.00 -6.62
CA ILE A 63 -1.48 -12.66 -5.47
C ILE A 63 -0.74 -11.63 -4.61
N ALA A 64 -0.03 -10.68 -5.23
CA ALA A 64 0.68 -9.62 -4.52
C ALA A 64 -0.28 -8.73 -3.72
N ILE A 65 -1.41 -8.32 -4.30
CA ILE A 65 -2.44 -7.52 -3.65
C ILE A 65 -3.04 -8.26 -2.46
N LYS A 66 -3.47 -9.52 -2.65
CA LYS A 66 -4.05 -10.35 -1.59
C LYS A 66 -3.08 -10.51 -0.41
N ARG A 67 -1.80 -10.76 -0.71
CA ARG A 67 -0.76 -10.90 0.32
C ARG A 67 -0.48 -9.57 1.04
N MET A 68 -0.43 -8.47 0.30
CA MET A 68 -0.22 -7.13 0.85
C MET A 68 -1.38 -6.73 1.78
N ARG A 69 -2.64 -6.90 1.36
CA ARG A 69 -3.84 -6.67 2.19
C ARG A 69 -3.80 -7.53 3.46
N ARG A 70 -3.47 -8.82 3.36
CA ARG A 70 -3.31 -9.71 4.53
C ARG A 70 -2.24 -9.19 5.49
N ARG A 71 -1.12 -8.69 4.99
CA ARG A 71 -0.06 -8.16 5.85
C ARG A 71 -0.50 -6.88 6.55
N VAL A 72 -1.13 -5.94 5.85
CA VAL A 72 -1.60 -4.67 6.44
C VAL A 72 -2.65 -4.88 7.54
N ARG A 73 -3.49 -5.92 7.43
CA ARG A 73 -4.44 -6.25 8.51
C ARG A 73 -3.74 -6.65 9.82
N ASN A 74 -2.59 -7.31 9.72
CA ASN A 74 -1.91 -7.99 10.83
C ASN A 74 -0.64 -7.28 11.34
N PHE A 75 0.00 -6.45 10.51
CA PHE A 75 1.29 -5.85 10.81
C PHE A 75 1.29 -4.34 10.52
N PRO A 76 2.05 -3.55 11.30
CA PRO A 76 2.18 -2.10 11.11
C PRO A 76 3.10 -1.75 9.92
N ILE A 77 2.85 -2.29 8.73
CA ILE A 77 3.68 -2.02 7.54
C ILE A 77 3.19 -0.83 6.72
N ALA A 78 1.93 -0.41 6.90
CA ALA A 78 1.34 0.70 6.18
C ALA A 78 1.94 2.06 6.59
N PHE A 79 2.46 2.18 7.82
CA PHE A 79 3.01 3.45 8.34
C PHE A 79 4.18 3.99 7.52
N ASN A 80 4.91 3.13 6.79
CA ASN A 80 5.97 3.55 5.87
C ASN A 80 5.46 4.38 4.68
N LEU A 81 4.15 4.39 4.44
CA LEU A 81 3.47 5.21 3.43
C LEU A 81 2.94 6.53 3.97
N LEU A 82 3.20 6.85 5.24
CA LEU A 82 2.82 8.11 5.85
C LEU A 82 4.05 8.99 6.10
N PRO A 83 3.86 10.31 6.18
CA PRO A 83 4.89 11.21 6.71
C PRO A 83 5.26 10.85 8.16
N PRO A 84 6.41 11.31 8.68
CA PRO A 84 6.85 11.02 10.05
C PRO A 84 5.83 11.39 11.13
N LYS A 85 5.00 12.41 10.87
CA LYS A 85 3.86 12.81 11.71
C LYS A 85 2.61 12.73 10.85
N PHE A 86 1.60 12.00 11.30
CA PHE A 86 0.35 11.81 10.56
C PHE A 86 -0.86 11.89 11.50
N THR A 87 -2.04 12.08 10.94
CA THR A 87 -3.28 12.15 11.72
C THR A 87 -4.05 10.83 11.65
N LEU A 88 -4.97 10.64 12.59
CA LEU A 88 -5.83 9.45 12.61
C LEU A 88 -6.71 9.32 11.36
N PRO A 89 -7.31 10.41 10.81
CA PRO A 89 -7.98 10.35 9.51
C PRO A 89 -7.06 9.95 8.36
N GLN A 90 -5.83 10.48 8.29
CA GLN A 90 -4.86 10.09 7.25
C GLN A 90 -4.53 8.59 7.32
N LEU A 91 -4.35 8.07 8.54
CA LEU A 91 -4.13 6.63 8.75
C LEU A 91 -5.36 5.81 8.31
N GLN A 92 -6.58 6.28 8.58
CA GLN A 92 -7.80 5.60 8.16
C GLN A 92 -7.90 5.54 6.63
N VAL A 93 -7.76 6.68 5.95
CA VAL A 93 -7.80 6.76 4.47
C VAL A 93 -6.77 5.84 3.83
N LEU A 94 -5.56 5.75 4.42
CA LEU A 94 -4.54 4.83 3.94
C LEU A 94 -4.96 3.36 4.07
N TYR A 95 -5.51 2.96 5.22
CA TYR A 95 -5.96 1.58 5.42
C TYR A 95 -7.14 1.24 4.51
N GLU A 96 -8.11 2.13 4.38
CA GLU A 96 -9.26 1.97 3.48
C GLU A 96 -8.81 1.84 2.03
N GLY A 97 -7.88 2.70 1.58
CA GLY A 97 -7.34 2.63 0.22
C GLY A 97 -6.54 1.36 -0.08
N ILE A 98 -5.85 0.81 0.93
CA ILE A 98 -5.12 -0.47 0.76
C ILE A 98 -6.08 -1.66 0.76
N LEU A 99 -7.00 -1.69 1.74
CA LEU A 99 -7.91 -2.80 1.96
C LEU A 99 -9.07 -2.81 0.96
N ASP A 100 -9.34 -1.67 0.32
CA ASP A 100 -10.43 -1.47 -0.64
C ASP A 100 -11.79 -1.75 0.01
N GLU A 101 -11.94 -1.25 1.24
CA GLU A 101 -13.14 -1.37 2.06
C GLU A 101 -13.26 -0.13 2.96
N GLU A 102 -14.49 0.32 3.23
CA GLU A 102 -14.73 1.35 4.24
C GLU A 102 -14.56 0.77 5.65
N LEU A 103 -13.87 1.51 6.53
CA LEU A 103 -13.63 1.10 7.90
C LEU A 103 -14.51 1.90 8.85
N ASP A 104 -15.21 1.20 9.73
CA ASP A 104 -15.97 1.87 10.80
C ASP A 104 -15.04 2.72 11.67
N LYS A 105 -15.34 4.02 11.75
CA LYS A 105 -14.52 5.02 12.44
C LYS A 105 -14.32 4.65 13.91
N ARG A 106 -15.34 4.11 14.59
CA ARG A 106 -15.27 3.79 16.03
C ARG A 106 -14.36 2.58 16.26
N ASN A 107 -14.53 1.52 15.48
CA ASN A 107 -13.72 0.33 15.54
C ASN A 107 -12.27 0.61 15.16
N PHE A 108 -12.05 1.41 14.11
CA PHE A 108 -10.71 1.80 13.70
C PHE A 108 -10.00 2.58 14.80
N ARG A 109 -10.64 3.60 15.38
CA ARG A 109 -10.09 4.37 16.52
C ARG A 109 -9.74 3.47 17.70
N ARG A 110 -10.61 2.53 18.04
CA ARG A 110 -10.36 1.55 19.12
C ARG A 110 -9.16 0.67 18.80
N LYS A 111 -9.05 0.17 17.57
CA LYS A 111 -7.91 -0.65 17.12
C LYS A 111 -6.59 0.14 17.20
N VAL A 112 -6.59 1.38 16.72
CA VAL A 112 -5.41 2.25 16.76
C VAL A 112 -5.00 2.59 18.20
N ALA A 113 -5.97 2.86 19.09
CA ALA A 113 -5.68 3.11 20.50
C ALA A 113 -5.06 1.91 21.24
N GLN A 114 -5.23 0.69 20.73
CA GLN A 114 -4.60 -0.51 21.29
C GLN A 114 -3.15 -0.71 20.79
N MET A 115 -2.71 0.05 19.78
CA MET A 115 -1.36 -0.01 19.25
C MET A 115 -0.40 0.74 20.18
N LYS A 116 0.31 0.02 21.04
CA LYS A 116 1.22 0.61 22.06
C LYS A 116 2.42 1.36 21.49
N TYR A 117 2.75 1.13 20.22
CA TYR A 117 3.85 1.79 19.51
C TYR A 117 3.42 3.11 18.85
N LEU A 118 2.20 3.61 19.09
CA LEU A 118 1.76 4.90 18.57
C LEU A 118 1.74 5.94 19.68
N VAL A 119 2.43 7.05 19.46
CA VAL A 119 2.52 8.17 20.39
C VAL A 119 1.70 9.32 19.84
N ARG A 120 0.73 9.79 20.63
CA ARG A 120 -0.01 11.02 20.34
C ARG A 120 0.86 12.22 20.71
N LEU A 121 0.99 13.16 19.79
CA LEU A 121 1.70 14.42 19.99
C LEU A 121 0.75 15.52 20.45
N ASP A 122 1.29 16.56 21.08
CA ASP A 122 0.53 17.75 21.50
C ASP A 122 0.26 18.72 20.34
N GLU A 123 0.99 18.55 19.23
CA GLU A 123 0.81 19.28 17.98
C GLU A 123 -0.46 18.83 17.25
N LYS A 124 -1.15 19.78 16.62
CA LYS A 124 -2.33 19.53 15.79
C LYS A 124 -2.09 19.91 14.34
N ASP A 125 -2.60 19.08 13.44
CA ASP A 125 -2.85 19.45 12.06
C ASP A 125 -4.11 20.32 11.97
N MET A 126 -3.95 21.56 11.53
CA MET A 126 -5.03 22.54 11.35
C MET A 126 -5.35 22.78 9.87
N SER A 127 -4.72 22.04 8.95
CA SER A 127 -4.87 22.26 7.50
C SER A 127 -6.28 21.94 6.99
N GLU A 128 -6.90 20.88 7.49
CA GLU A 128 -8.22 20.43 7.01
C GLU A 128 -9.41 20.88 7.86
N SER A 129 -9.20 21.31 9.11
CA SER A 129 -10.33 21.72 9.96
C SER A 129 -9.96 22.73 11.05
N ARG A 130 -10.94 23.57 11.41
CA ARG A 130 -10.82 24.59 12.46
C ARG A 130 -10.58 24.02 13.86
N ARG A 131 -10.94 22.76 14.11
CA ARG A 131 -10.73 22.07 15.40
C ARG A 131 -9.37 21.36 15.48
N GLY A 132 -8.81 21.05 14.31
CA GLY A 132 -7.59 20.28 14.10
C GLY A 132 -7.68 18.82 14.52
N SER A 133 -6.75 18.01 14.01
CA SER A 133 -6.50 16.66 14.50
C SER A 133 -5.12 16.59 15.13
N PHE A 134 -4.99 15.91 16.26
CA PHE A 134 -3.67 15.66 16.84
C PHE A 134 -2.81 14.80 15.91
N PHE A 135 -1.52 15.11 15.85
CA PHE A 135 -0.55 14.26 15.19
C PHE A 135 -0.26 13.01 16.01
N ILE A 136 0.11 11.96 15.31
CA ILE A 136 0.54 10.65 15.80
C ILE A 136 1.89 10.37 15.14
N SER A 137 2.78 9.75 15.91
CA SER A 137 4.06 9.19 15.44
C SER A 137 4.14 7.72 15.83
N LEU A 138 4.97 6.96 15.10
CA LEU A 138 5.55 5.70 15.58
C LEU A 138 6.50 5.96 16.76
#